data_AF-A0A094EVQ7-F1
#
_entry.id   AF-A0A094EVQ7-F1
#
_cell.length_a   1.000
_cell.length_b   1.000
_cell.length_c   1.000
_cell.angle_alpha   90.00
_cell.angle_beta   90.00
_cell.angle_gamma   90.00
#
_symmetry.space_group_name_H-M   'P 1'
#
loop_
_entity.id
_entity.type
_entity.pdbx_description
1 polymer ?
#
loop_
_entity_poly.entity_id
_entity_poly.type
_entity_poly.pdbx_seq_one_letter_code
_entity_poly.pdbx_strand_id
1 'polypeptide(L)'
;MGFSERFLRTEQNVQLSYELSHRIYTAAPYPTPAPNGSSIVICGHDQGVRIIWRGGRTFKPAAAPKANGNGATNNAVMIIDSDDEAPAAAEEAAFEDEEAETDPSRPFPPVLQHIDLVFGTSATHLAVCAAAQDRIVFAATCGDSSVRLVSLPITPPSPERKAQNKSRKWGETVVTLSGFSTPADGVAMTFVKEQDEKSKSSGYLLVASHSREVTGLLLLHKVPVLSVQKGGKTTEKLSQDHTAPFQTQYLSTPASSLDFSLSSNNLLLADKTGAIRIYSPDVADGSWLLTLHTDFIKSDASKFSSRKAILDTKWVLGGKAVMVLLSDGEWGVWDLEGTGPGASRGILGSQGIKGGALTPFSISGYIDGPPIKSTSRPTASTSKFAPMTPATRRTVEPALLGSHNQSATAGLISTLPLPKTTTTSPADERIAFWIEDAYAVIPSLRSFWEAQQRRGANLFSGAAGAKMLRIDGVNLRGERCTGLAQSVVDGTTPELIVAAEHRLVIVADLPDSGAAQKLRAPALESGAGQLQIAAAGRELDITGIDQMLDRMDEDGSPLFAKRKSIQT
;
A
#
# COMPACT_ATOMS: atom_id res chain seq x y z
N MET A 1 4.99 23.02 16.37
CA MET A 1 6.24 22.24 16.48
C MET A 1 6.37 21.44 15.22
N GLY A 2 7.45 21.65 14.48
CA GLY A 2 7.58 21.27 13.07
C GLY A 2 7.91 19.79 12.85
N PHE A 3 7.49 19.27 11.70
CA PHE A 3 8.05 18.05 11.13
C PHE A 3 9.51 18.34 10.77
N SER A 4 10.47 17.64 11.39
CA SER A 4 11.83 17.66 10.87
C SER A 4 11.90 16.67 9.73
N GLU A 5 12.02 17.19 8.52
CA GLU A 5 12.19 16.40 7.30
C GLU A 5 13.67 16.14 7.05
N ARG A 6 14.01 14.90 6.70
CA ARG A 6 15.35 14.54 6.25
C ARG A 6 15.27 13.71 4.99
N PHE A 7 16.10 14.08 4.02
CA PHE A 7 16.18 13.43 2.74
C PHE A 7 17.44 12.56 2.66
N LEU A 8 17.28 11.33 2.20
CA LEU A 8 18.38 10.42 1.90
C LEU A 8 18.17 9.85 0.50
N ARG A 9 19.19 9.93 -0.34
CA ARG A 9 19.17 9.31 -1.67
C ARG A 9 20.20 8.19 -1.69
N THR A 10 19.77 7.00 -2.08
CA THR A 10 20.63 5.85 -2.36
C THR A 10 20.68 5.62 -3.88
N GLU A 11 21.45 4.63 -4.33
CA GLU A 11 21.49 4.26 -5.75
C GLU A 11 20.15 3.70 -6.25
N GLN A 12 19.39 3.03 -5.38
CA GLN A 12 18.16 2.31 -5.74
C GLN A 12 16.88 3.07 -5.37
N ASN A 13 16.93 3.90 -4.33
CA ASN A 13 15.74 4.54 -3.77
C ASN A 13 16.02 5.95 -3.24
N VAL A 14 14.95 6.72 -3.10
CA VAL A 14 14.95 7.96 -2.35
C VAL A 14 14.13 7.75 -1.09
N GLN A 15 14.54 8.34 0.02
CA GLN A 15 13.88 8.23 1.32
C GLN A 15 13.63 9.61 1.91
N LEU A 16 12.41 9.81 2.42
CA LEU A 16 12.04 10.95 3.23
C LEU A 16 11.67 10.47 4.63
N SER A 17 12.39 10.96 5.63
CA SER A 17 12.10 10.67 7.02
C SER A 17 11.48 11.87 7.72
N TYR A 18 10.38 11.63 8.42
CA TYR A 18 9.76 12.57 9.34
C TYR A 18 10.06 12.15 10.77
N GLU A 19 10.65 13.05 11.57
CA GLU A 19 10.78 12.86 13.02
C GLU A 19 9.50 13.32 13.71
N LEU A 20 8.93 12.45 14.54
CA LEU A 20 7.66 12.65 15.22
C LEU A 20 7.87 12.75 16.74
N SER A 21 7.08 13.60 17.38
CA SER A 21 7.21 13.89 18.82
C SER A 21 6.69 12.78 19.73
N HIS A 22 5.90 11.87 19.18
CA HIS A 22 5.22 10.79 19.89
C HIS A 22 5.73 9.45 19.40
N ARG A 23 5.68 8.44 20.29
CA ARG A 23 5.92 7.07 19.88
C ARG A 23 4.77 6.56 19.01
N ILE A 24 5.09 6.03 17.83
CA ILE A 24 4.16 5.50 16.84
C ILE A 24 4.19 3.98 16.92
N TYR A 25 3.00 3.38 16.85
CA TYR A 25 2.83 1.93 16.83
C TYR A 25 2.48 1.40 15.45
N THR A 26 1.87 2.23 14.60
CA THR A 26 1.44 1.82 13.27
C THR A 26 1.15 3.04 12.39
N ALA A 27 1.21 2.86 11.07
CA ALA A 27 0.79 3.86 10.08
C ALA A 27 0.03 3.19 8.94
N ALA A 28 -1.08 3.79 8.54
CA ALA A 28 -1.93 3.31 7.45
C ALA A 28 -2.30 4.47 6.51
N PRO A 29 -2.04 4.37 5.20
CA PRO A 29 -2.56 5.31 4.22
C PRO A 29 -4.06 5.11 4.05
N TYR A 30 -4.80 6.21 3.96
CA TYR A 30 -6.23 6.15 3.64
C TYR A 30 -6.41 5.91 2.13
N PRO A 31 -7.30 4.99 1.72
CA PRO A 31 -7.42 4.56 0.33
C PRO A 31 -7.95 5.61 -0.64
N THR A 32 -8.59 6.68 -0.16
CA THR A 32 -9.19 7.73 -1.00
C THR A 32 -8.49 9.06 -0.77
N PRO A 33 -8.06 9.77 -1.83
CA PRO A 33 -7.48 11.10 -1.67
C PRO A 33 -8.53 12.11 -1.17
N ALA A 34 -8.07 13.17 -0.54
CA ALA A 34 -8.92 14.30 -0.17
C ALA A 34 -9.38 15.07 -1.43
N PRO A 35 -10.46 15.88 -1.35
CA PRO A 35 -10.98 16.66 -2.48
C PRO A 35 -9.96 17.61 -3.13
N ASN A 36 -8.92 18.01 -2.39
CA ASN A 36 -7.82 18.83 -2.90
C ASN A 36 -6.70 17.99 -3.54
N GLY A 37 -6.83 16.67 -3.67
CA GLY A 37 -5.81 15.78 -4.24
C GLY A 37 -4.77 15.28 -3.22
N SER A 38 -4.87 15.68 -1.94
CA SER A 38 -3.93 15.19 -0.93
C SER A 38 -4.12 13.71 -0.64
N SER A 39 -3.02 12.96 -0.56
CA SER A 39 -3.05 11.65 0.08
C SER A 39 -3.01 11.80 1.60
N ILE A 40 -3.58 10.83 2.30
CA ILE A 40 -3.81 10.90 3.74
C ILE A 40 -3.11 9.73 4.40
N VAL A 41 -2.34 10.00 5.45
CA VAL A 41 -1.72 8.96 6.28
C VAL A 41 -2.15 9.13 7.73
N ILE A 42 -2.58 8.02 8.31
CA ILE A 42 -3.09 7.93 9.68
C ILE A 42 -2.04 7.17 10.50
N CYS A 43 -1.51 7.80 11.55
CA CYS A 43 -0.50 7.23 12.43
C CYS A 43 -1.08 7.03 13.84
N GLY A 44 -1.05 5.80 14.34
CA GLY A 44 -1.42 5.49 15.72
C GLY A 44 -0.25 5.74 16.66
N HIS A 45 -0.45 6.51 17.72
CA HIS A 45 0.60 6.90 18.66
C HIS A 45 0.15 6.74 20.13
N ASP A 46 1.08 6.96 21.04
CA ASP A 46 0.93 6.84 22.51
C ASP A 46 -0.24 7.59 23.18
N GLN A 47 -0.82 8.61 22.54
CA GLN A 47 -1.89 9.45 23.08
C GLN A 47 -3.14 9.50 22.19
N GLY A 48 -3.12 8.80 21.05
CA GLY A 48 -4.23 8.78 20.12
C GLY A 48 -3.76 8.59 18.69
N VAL A 49 -4.29 9.39 17.77
CA VAL A 49 -4.04 9.25 16.33
C VAL A 49 -3.69 10.58 15.70
N ARG A 50 -2.66 10.58 14.84
CA ARG A 50 -2.26 11.72 14.01
C ARG A 50 -2.71 11.49 12.57
N ILE A 51 -3.31 12.48 11.96
CA ILE A 51 -3.74 12.46 10.55
C ILE A 51 -2.91 13.47 9.78
N ILE A 52 -2.33 13.04 8.66
CA ILE A 52 -1.39 13.80 7.86
C ILE A 52 -1.92 13.86 6.43
N TRP A 53 -2.15 15.07 5.90
CA TRP A 53 -2.44 15.32 4.49
C TRP A 53 -1.15 15.73 3.79
N ARG A 54 -0.79 15.01 2.73
CA ARG A 54 0.42 15.25 1.93
C ARG A 54 0.07 15.45 0.46
N GLY A 55 0.72 16.42 -0.19
CA GLY A 55 0.50 16.75 -1.61
C GLY A 55 -0.87 17.36 -1.90
N GLY A 56 -1.22 17.44 -3.19
CA GLY A 56 -2.43 18.09 -3.66
C GLY A 56 -2.36 19.62 -3.66
N ARG A 57 -3.49 20.25 -3.96
CA ARG A 57 -3.66 21.70 -4.06
C ARG A 57 -3.47 22.37 -2.71
N THR A 58 -2.65 23.42 -2.69
CA THR A 58 -2.34 24.16 -1.46
C THR A 58 -3.49 25.09 -1.06
N PHE A 59 -3.48 25.56 0.19
CA PHE A 59 -4.48 26.52 0.66
C PHE A 59 -4.27 27.88 -0.01
N LYS A 60 -5.35 28.54 -0.43
CA LYS A 60 -5.26 29.92 -0.93
C LYS A 60 -4.65 30.80 0.17
N PRO A 61 -3.62 31.61 -0.13
CA PRO A 61 -3.06 32.53 0.85
C PRO A 61 -4.14 33.51 1.31
N ALA A 62 -4.21 33.76 2.62
CA ALA A 62 -5.10 34.77 3.17
C ALA A 62 -4.83 36.10 2.47
N ALA A 63 -5.88 36.74 1.95
CA ALA A 63 -5.75 38.01 1.25
C ALA A 63 -4.98 38.98 2.14
N ALA A 64 -3.87 39.53 1.64
CA ALA A 64 -3.08 40.51 2.36
C ALA A 64 -4.01 41.64 2.83
N PRO A 65 -3.88 42.12 4.09
CA PRO A 65 -4.70 43.23 4.56
C PRO A 65 -4.47 44.40 3.61
N LYS A 66 -5.53 44.82 2.90
CA LYS A 66 -5.49 46.03 2.09
C LYS A 66 -5.05 47.15 3.02
N ALA A 67 -3.84 47.67 2.79
CA ALA A 67 -3.38 48.86 3.46
C ALA A 67 -4.32 50.00 3.04
N ASN A 68 -5.30 50.30 3.90
CA ASN A 68 -6.10 51.51 3.77
C ASN A 68 -5.18 52.70 4.08
N GLY A 69 -4.52 53.21 3.05
CA GLY A 69 -3.93 54.54 3.06
C GLY A 69 -5.04 55.58 3.06
N ASN A 70 -5.12 56.34 4.16
CA ASN A 70 -6.06 57.42 4.42
C ASN A 70 -6.21 58.44 3.26
N GLY A 71 -7.46 58.80 2.96
CA GLY A 71 -7.80 59.91 2.07
C GLY A 71 -9.28 60.31 2.11
N ALA A 72 -9.64 61.09 3.13
CA ALA A 72 -10.73 62.08 3.19
C ALA A 72 -12.23 61.65 3.06
N THR A 73 -12.92 61.77 4.20
CA THR A 73 -14.27 62.36 4.42
C THR A 73 -15.41 62.07 3.43
N ASN A 74 -16.45 61.36 3.88
CA ASN A 74 -17.76 61.97 4.16
C ASN A 74 -18.80 60.97 4.71
N ASN A 75 -19.65 61.52 5.58
CA ASN A 75 -20.88 60.98 6.16
C ASN A 75 -21.58 59.85 5.38
N ALA A 76 -21.76 58.71 6.04
CA ALA A 76 -22.88 57.82 5.79
C ALA A 76 -23.35 57.24 7.13
N VAL A 77 -24.55 57.64 7.54
CA VAL A 77 -25.34 57.02 8.60
C VAL A 77 -25.65 55.59 8.15
N MET A 78 -25.17 54.59 8.89
CA MET A 78 -25.64 53.20 8.79
C MET A 78 -26.08 52.78 10.18
N ILE A 79 -27.39 52.59 10.27
CA ILE A 79 -28.18 52.19 11.43
C ILE A 79 -27.67 50.84 11.91
N ILE A 80 -27.31 50.77 13.20
CA ILE A 80 -27.07 49.51 13.91
C ILE A 80 -28.43 49.03 14.38
N ASP A 81 -29.01 48.07 13.66
CA ASP A 81 -30.17 47.32 14.13
C ASP A 81 -29.96 45.83 13.80
N SER A 82 -30.46 44.99 14.70
CA SER A 82 -30.65 43.54 14.57
C SER A 82 -29.45 42.61 14.79
N ASP A 83 -29.34 42.21 16.05
CA ASP A 83 -29.44 40.81 16.51
C ASP A 83 -29.82 39.78 15.41
N ASP A 84 -28.83 38.98 14.98
CA ASP A 84 -29.05 37.68 14.33
C ASP A 84 -27.81 36.79 14.57
N GLU A 85 -27.78 36.11 15.71
CA GLU A 85 -26.81 35.06 16.02
C GLU A 85 -27.10 33.81 15.18
N ALA A 86 -26.78 33.88 13.88
CA ALA A 86 -26.74 32.72 13.01
C ALA A 86 -25.50 31.86 13.33
N PRO A 87 -25.62 30.53 13.43
CA PRO A 87 -24.48 29.68 13.76
C PRO A 87 -23.43 29.79 12.65
N ALA A 88 -22.19 30.14 13.03
CA ALA A 88 -21.05 30.25 12.14
C ALA A 88 -21.04 29.09 11.14
N ALA A 89 -21.31 29.40 9.87
CA ALA A 89 -21.08 28.47 8.77
C ALA A 89 -19.62 28.03 8.86
N ALA A 90 -19.38 26.73 8.89
CA ALA A 90 -18.03 26.20 8.85
C ALA A 90 -17.35 26.75 7.58
N GLU A 91 -16.40 27.66 7.74
CA GLU A 91 -15.63 28.20 6.61
C GLU A 91 -14.99 27.03 5.85
N GLU A 92 -15.50 26.80 4.64
CA GLU A 92 -14.96 25.77 3.75
C GLU A 92 -13.55 26.19 3.32
N ALA A 93 -12.58 25.28 3.42
CA ALA A 93 -11.21 25.57 3.03
C ALA A 93 -11.15 25.84 1.52
N ALA A 94 -10.65 27.02 1.14
CA ALA A 94 -10.41 27.38 -0.25
C ALA A 94 -9.01 26.95 -0.68
N PHE A 95 -8.92 26.26 -1.82
CA PHE A 95 -7.67 25.74 -2.40
C PHE A 95 -7.33 26.46 -3.70
N GLU A 96 -6.04 26.48 -4.03
CA GLU A 96 -5.54 26.97 -5.31
C GLU A 96 -6.11 26.19 -6.49
N ASP A 97 -6.14 26.80 -7.66
CA ASP A 97 -6.78 26.22 -8.84
C ASP A 97 -5.86 25.19 -9.53
N GLU A 98 -4.54 25.32 -9.38
CA GLU A 98 -3.52 24.42 -9.92
C GLU A 98 -2.74 23.70 -8.80
N GLU A 99 -2.30 22.48 -9.07
CA GLU A 99 -1.40 21.74 -8.17
C GLU A 99 0.03 22.22 -8.35
N ALA A 100 0.78 22.30 -7.25
CA ALA A 100 2.19 22.68 -7.30
C ALA A 100 2.99 21.64 -8.10
N GLU A 101 3.81 22.11 -9.04
CA GLU A 101 4.70 21.26 -9.83
C GLU A 101 5.67 20.52 -8.90
N THR A 102 5.70 19.19 -9.01
CA THR A 102 6.57 18.36 -8.16
C THR A 102 7.99 18.38 -8.71
N ASP A 103 8.94 18.85 -7.91
CA ASP A 103 10.37 18.86 -8.24
C ASP A 103 10.90 17.42 -8.43
N PRO A 104 11.41 17.04 -9.61
CA PRO A 104 11.96 15.70 -9.85
C PRO A 104 13.12 15.33 -8.92
N SER A 105 13.81 16.31 -8.33
CA SER A 105 14.88 16.10 -7.35
C SER A 105 14.34 15.80 -5.94
N ARG A 106 13.08 16.15 -5.67
CA ARG A 106 12.33 15.90 -4.44
C ARG A 106 10.99 15.25 -4.78
N PRO A 107 10.98 13.95 -5.09
CA PRO A 107 9.79 13.25 -5.57
C PRO A 107 8.68 13.10 -4.53
N PHE A 108 8.88 13.61 -3.31
CA PHE A 108 7.92 13.49 -2.22
C PHE A 108 7.09 14.76 -2.11
N PRO A 109 5.76 14.65 -2.14
CA PRO A 109 4.90 15.80 -1.92
C PRO A 109 5.04 16.30 -0.47
N PRO A 110 5.00 17.62 -0.24
CA PRO A 110 5.11 18.18 1.10
C PRO A 110 3.87 17.88 1.95
N VAL A 111 4.03 17.93 3.28
CA VAL A 111 2.90 17.86 4.21
C VAL A 111 2.12 19.19 4.17
N LEU A 112 0.87 19.15 3.69
CA LEU A 112 0.00 20.33 3.66
C LEU A 112 -0.55 20.68 5.04
N GLN A 113 -1.02 19.66 5.77
CA GLN A 113 -1.66 19.83 7.07
C GLN A 113 -1.56 18.56 7.88
N HIS A 114 -1.65 18.70 9.20
CA HIS A 114 -1.81 17.57 10.11
C HIS A 114 -2.72 17.94 11.29
N ILE A 115 -3.38 16.96 11.89
CA ILE A 115 -4.11 17.11 13.14
C ILE A 115 -3.81 15.94 14.07
N ASP A 116 -3.97 16.20 15.38
CA ASP A 116 -3.89 15.17 16.41
C ASP A 116 -5.26 14.99 17.05
N LEU A 117 -5.73 13.73 17.04
CA LEU A 117 -6.90 13.26 17.75
C LEU A 117 -6.45 12.67 19.08
N VAL A 118 -6.74 13.35 20.18
CA VAL A 118 -6.30 12.94 21.52
C VAL A 118 -7.32 11.96 22.09
N PHE A 119 -6.92 10.70 22.22
CA PHE A 119 -7.74 9.64 22.80
C PHE A 119 -7.51 9.47 24.32
N GLY A 120 -6.37 9.98 24.82
CA GLY A 120 -5.92 9.77 26.20
C GLY A 120 -5.33 8.39 26.46
N THR A 121 -5.10 7.61 25.40
CA THR A 121 -4.56 6.24 25.43
C THR A 121 -3.83 5.97 24.12
N SER A 122 -2.96 4.97 24.10
CA SER A 122 -2.18 4.59 22.92
C SER A 122 -3.07 3.92 21.88
N ALA A 123 -3.01 4.35 20.62
CA ALA A 123 -3.59 3.63 19.48
C ALA A 123 -2.53 2.69 18.88
N THR A 124 -2.70 1.37 19.06
CA THR A 124 -1.68 0.37 18.74
C THR A 124 -1.82 -0.20 17.33
N HIS A 125 -3.04 -0.52 16.90
CA HIS A 125 -3.34 -1.02 15.57
C HIS A 125 -4.42 -0.16 14.88
N LEU A 126 -4.35 -0.07 13.56
CA LEU A 126 -5.27 0.70 12.74
C LEU A 126 -5.84 -0.15 11.61
N ALA A 127 -7.12 0.00 11.34
CA ALA A 127 -7.76 -0.45 10.11
C ALA A 127 -8.47 0.74 9.46
N VAL A 128 -8.36 0.88 8.14
CA VAL A 128 -8.94 1.98 7.37
C VAL A 128 -9.91 1.44 6.34
N CYS A 129 -10.98 2.19 6.03
CA CYS A 129 -11.94 1.79 5.01
C CYS A 129 -12.56 3.01 4.33
N ALA A 130 -12.66 2.96 2.99
CA ALA A 130 -13.43 3.93 2.20
C ALA A 130 -14.92 3.60 2.30
N ALA A 131 -15.53 3.96 3.43
CA ALA A 131 -16.95 3.71 3.69
C ALA A 131 -17.84 4.93 3.36
N ALA A 132 -17.28 6.13 3.42
CA ALA A 132 -18.01 7.38 3.21
C ALA A 132 -17.22 8.33 2.33
N GLN A 133 -17.89 8.92 1.33
CA GLN A 133 -17.22 9.67 0.26
C GLN A 133 -16.55 10.96 0.76
N ASP A 134 -17.16 11.61 1.77
CA ASP A 134 -16.71 12.91 2.31
C ASP A 134 -16.04 12.79 3.69
N ARG A 135 -15.75 11.56 4.15
CA ARG A 135 -15.22 11.33 5.50
C ARG A 135 -14.10 10.29 5.50
N ILE A 136 -13.11 10.53 6.36
CA ILE A 136 -12.14 9.51 6.76
C ILE A 136 -12.83 8.61 7.77
N VAL A 137 -12.74 7.29 7.58
CA VAL A 137 -13.25 6.29 8.51
C VAL A 137 -12.15 5.29 8.85
N PHE A 138 -11.85 5.12 10.14
CA PHE A 138 -10.87 4.16 10.61
C PHE A 138 -11.26 3.59 11.98
N ALA A 139 -10.79 2.38 12.28
CA ALA A 139 -10.88 1.76 13.58
C ALA A 139 -9.48 1.70 14.21
N ALA A 140 -9.39 1.97 15.51
CA ALA A 140 -8.16 1.92 16.28
C ALA A 140 -8.32 1.03 17.51
N THR A 141 -7.41 0.07 17.71
CA THR A 141 -7.31 -0.62 19.00
C THR A 141 -6.53 0.24 19.97
N CYS A 142 -7.05 0.39 21.19
CA CYS A 142 -6.52 1.30 22.18
C CYS A 142 -5.94 0.54 23.39
N GLY A 143 -4.95 1.14 24.06
CA GLY A 143 -4.29 0.55 25.23
C GLY A 143 -5.19 0.44 26.48
N ASP A 144 -6.38 1.03 26.44
CA ASP A 144 -7.40 0.95 27.48
C ASP A 144 -8.40 -0.20 27.25
N SER A 145 -8.07 -1.16 26.39
CA SER A 145 -8.93 -2.29 26.00
C SER A 145 -10.16 -1.91 25.16
N SER A 146 -10.26 -0.64 24.73
CA SER A 146 -11.31 -0.22 23.82
C SER A 146 -10.89 -0.36 22.35
N VAL A 147 -11.87 -0.60 21.48
CA VAL A 147 -11.70 -0.41 20.03
C VAL A 147 -12.53 0.80 19.65
N ARG A 148 -11.91 1.83 19.07
CA ARG A 148 -12.57 3.10 18.74
C ARG A 148 -12.74 3.21 17.24
N LEU A 149 -13.98 3.28 16.79
CA LEU A 149 -14.33 3.57 15.41
C LEU A 149 -14.51 5.08 15.26
N VAL A 150 -13.72 5.68 14.38
CA VAL A 150 -13.62 7.14 14.23
C VAL A 150 -14.02 7.54 12.82
N SER A 151 -14.80 8.61 12.74
CA SER A 151 -15.13 9.25 11.47
C SER A 151 -14.97 10.75 11.54
N LEU A 152 -14.26 11.36 10.59
CA LEU A 152 -14.01 12.79 10.54
C LEU A 152 -14.05 13.32 9.08
N PRO A 153 -14.19 14.64 8.85
CA PRO A 153 -14.15 15.20 7.50
C PRO A 153 -12.85 14.84 6.77
N ILE A 154 -12.96 14.46 5.50
CA ILE A 154 -11.80 14.11 4.67
C ILE A 154 -10.98 15.33 4.25
N THR A 155 -11.63 16.48 4.12
CA THR A 155 -10.99 17.75 3.77
C THR A 155 -10.13 18.25 4.94
N PRO A 156 -8.86 18.63 4.70
CA PRO A 156 -8.01 19.16 5.75
C PRO A 156 -8.58 20.47 6.32
N PRO A 157 -8.48 20.72 7.63
CA PRO A 157 -8.94 21.97 8.22
C PRO A 157 -8.09 23.15 7.74
N SER A 158 -8.74 24.29 7.49
CA SER A 158 -8.05 25.52 7.11
C SER A 158 -7.00 25.92 8.18
N PRO A 159 -5.88 26.55 7.77
CA PRO A 159 -4.86 27.01 8.72
C PRO A 159 -5.43 27.90 9.83
N GLU A 160 -6.38 28.78 9.49
CA GLU A 160 -7.07 29.67 10.41
C GLU A 160 -7.91 28.90 11.43
N ARG A 161 -8.73 27.95 10.96
CA ARG A 161 -9.51 27.06 11.84
C ARG A 161 -8.59 26.28 12.77
N LYS A 162 -7.45 25.78 12.27
CA LYS A 162 -6.47 25.08 13.10
C LYS A 162 -5.85 25.99 14.17
N ALA A 163 -5.52 27.24 13.83
CA ALA A 163 -4.96 28.19 14.77
C ALA A 163 -5.96 28.62 15.85
N GLN A 164 -7.24 28.77 15.50
CA GLN A 164 -8.30 29.17 16.43
C GLN A 164 -8.81 28.02 17.29
N ASN A 165 -8.67 26.76 16.85
CA ASN A 165 -9.22 25.60 17.55
C ASN A 165 -8.44 25.21 18.81
N LYS A 166 -8.71 25.91 19.91
CA LYS A 166 -8.18 25.56 21.25
C LYS A 166 -8.71 24.22 21.78
N SER A 167 -9.89 23.79 21.32
CA SER A 167 -10.57 22.59 21.83
C SER A 167 -10.01 21.27 21.28
N ARG A 168 -9.19 21.32 20.21
CA ARG A 168 -8.68 20.16 19.47
C ARG A 168 -9.78 19.20 18.95
N LYS A 169 -11.02 19.68 18.82
CA LYS A 169 -12.12 18.95 18.18
C LYS A 169 -12.22 19.35 16.72
N TRP A 170 -12.12 18.38 15.81
CA TRP A 170 -12.05 18.58 14.37
C TRP A 170 -13.35 18.22 13.64
N GLY A 171 -14.39 17.83 14.38
CA GLY A 171 -15.66 17.32 13.82
C GLY A 171 -15.66 15.80 13.70
N GLU A 172 -14.84 15.15 14.52
CA GLU A 172 -14.77 13.71 14.68
C GLU A 172 -16.00 13.17 15.43
N THR A 173 -16.48 12.02 14.97
CA THR A 173 -17.38 11.15 15.69
C THR A 173 -16.56 9.95 16.14
N VAL A 174 -16.59 9.63 17.43
CA VAL A 174 -15.90 8.48 17.99
C VAL A 174 -16.94 7.55 18.60
N VAL A 175 -17.03 6.33 18.07
CA VAL A 175 -17.87 5.25 18.60
C VAL A 175 -16.95 4.25 19.29
N THR A 176 -17.19 4.00 20.57
CA THR A 176 -16.40 3.02 21.33
C THR A 176 -17.06 1.67 21.26
N LEU A 177 -16.39 0.70 20.63
CA LEU A 177 -16.80 -0.67 20.51
C LEU A 177 -16.35 -1.44 21.76
N SER A 178 -17.30 -2.09 22.41
CA SER A 178 -17.12 -2.79 23.68
C SER A 178 -16.89 -4.28 23.48
N GLY A 179 -16.34 -4.96 24.49
CA GLY A 179 -16.34 -6.42 24.59
C GLY A 179 -15.05 -7.04 25.10
N PHE A 180 -13.91 -6.35 25.00
CA PHE A 180 -12.64 -6.84 25.55
C PHE A 180 -12.41 -6.41 27.00
N SER A 181 -11.72 -7.27 27.74
CA SER A 181 -11.20 -6.98 29.08
C SER A 181 -9.70 -6.61 29.07
N THR A 182 -9.02 -6.87 27.96
CA THR A 182 -7.60 -6.56 27.72
C THR A 182 -7.42 -5.85 26.38
N PRO A 183 -6.28 -5.15 26.16
CA PRO A 183 -6.00 -4.50 24.88
C PRO A 183 -6.07 -5.47 23.69
N ALA A 184 -6.83 -5.12 22.66
CA ALA A 184 -6.88 -5.88 21.42
C ALA A 184 -5.54 -5.82 20.69
N ASP A 185 -5.09 -6.99 20.22
CA ASP A 185 -3.83 -7.21 19.51
C ASP A 185 -3.92 -6.92 18.00
N GLY A 186 -5.11 -6.65 17.48
CA GLY A 186 -5.29 -6.33 16.06
C GLY A 186 -6.73 -6.02 15.67
N VAL A 187 -6.88 -5.36 14.52
CA VAL A 187 -8.17 -4.95 13.97
C VAL A 187 -8.15 -5.01 12.44
N ALA A 188 -9.26 -5.41 11.84
CA ALA A 188 -9.54 -5.33 10.43
C ALA A 188 -10.93 -4.71 10.21
N MET A 189 -11.14 -4.05 9.08
CA MET A 189 -12.40 -3.40 8.78
C MET A 189 -12.74 -3.48 7.29
N THR A 190 -14.03 -3.65 6.98
CA THR A 190 -14.57 -3.53 5.62
C THR A 190 -15.92 -2.82 5.65
N PHE A 191 -16.32 -2.26 4.51
CA PHE A 191 -17.63 -1.62 4.32
C PHE A 191 -18.49 -2.47 3.41
N VAL A 192 -19.69 -2.79 3.88
CA VAL A 192 -20.68 -3.55 3.13
C VAL A 192 -21.81 -2.60 2.75
N LYS A 193 -21.92 -2.33 1.44
CA LYS A 193 -22.99 -1.49 0.90
C LYS A 193 -24.31 -2.27 0.88
N GLU A 194 -25.38 -1.67 1.38
CA GLU A 194 -26.72 -2.24 1.25
C GLU A 194 -27.27 -1.94 -0.16
N GLN A 195 -27.78 -2.98 -0.84
CA GLN A 195 -28.35 -2.84 -2.19
C GLN A 195 -29.81 -2.38 -2.19
N ASP A 196 -30.44 -2.24 -1.02
CA ASP A 196 -31.84 -1.85 -0.92
C ASP A 196 -31.98 -0.32 -0.93
N GLU A 197 -32.43 0.23 -2.06
CA GLU A 197 -32.70 1.65 -2.30
C GLU A 197 -33.71 2.26 -1.30
N LYS A 198 -34.48 1.44 -0.57
CA LYS A 198 -35.44 1.90 0.45
C LYS A 198 -34.85 2.05 1.85
N SER A 199 -33.62 1.61 2.07
CA SER A 199 -32.96 1.67 3.37
C SER A 199 -32.51 3.11 3.71
N LYS A 200 -32.60 3.49 4.98
CA LYS A 200 -32.08 4.79 5.47
C LYS A 200 -30.55 4.76 5.68
N SER A 201 -29.94 3.58 5.59
CA SER A 201 -28.51 3.32 5.69
C SER A 201 -27.89 3.24 4.29
N SER A 202 -26.68 3.76 4.11
CA SER A 202 -25.92 3.50 2.88
C SER A 202 -25.21 2.15 2.91
N GLY A 203 -25.16 1.52 4.07
CA GLY A 203 -24.52 0.24 4.33
C GLY A 203 -24.11 0.13 5.80
N TYR A 204 -23.18 -0.76 6.08
CA TYR A 204 -22.62 -0.93 7.41
C TYR A 204 -21.13 -1.26 7.35
N LEU A 205 -20.43 -0.87 8.40
CA LEU A 205 -19.05 -1.27 8.66
C LEU A 205 -19.04 -2.58 9.42
N LEU A 206 -18.26 -3.53 8.92
CA LEU A 206 -17.86 -4.72 9.66
C LEU A 206 -16.46 -4.47 10.22
N VAL A 207 -16.37 -4.48 11.55
CA VAL A 207 -15.10 -4.35 12.27
C VAL A 207 -14.84 -5.68 12.98
N ALA A 208 -13.71 -6.31 12.66
CA ALA A 208 -13.23 -7.50 13.35
C ALA A 208 -12.01 -7.13 14.19
N SER A 209 -11.97 -7.58 15.43
CA SER A 209 -10.88 -7.31 16.35
C SER A 209 -10.57 -8.55 17.18
N HIS A 210 -9.31 -8.73 17.56
CA HIS A 210 -8.89 -9.88 18.34
C HIS A 210 -8.01 -9.52 19.53
N SER A 211 -8.04 -10.35 20.57
CA SER A 211 -7.14 -10.26 21.72
C SER A 211 -6.67 -11.65 22.16
N ARG A 212 -5.68 -11.68 23.06
CA ARG A 212 -5.18 -12.90 23.72
C ARG A 212 -6.03 -13.36 24.92
N GLU A 213 -7.22 -12.80 25.12
CA GLU A 213 -8.09 -13.22 26.21
C GLU A 213 -8.46 -14.70 26.13
N VAL A 214 -8.45 -15.38 27.28
CA VAL A 214 -8.71 -16.82 27.39
C VAL A 214 -7.73 -17.60 26.50
N THR A 215 -8.19 -18.17 25.39
CA THR A 215 -7.38 -18.90 24.39
C THR A 215 -7.23 -18.13 23.08
N GLY A 216 -7.73 -16.89 23.04
CA GLY A 216 -7.93 -16.07 21.86
C GLY A 216 -9.40 -15.69 21.73
N LEU A 217 -9.69 -14.40 21.68
CA LEU A 217 -11.04 -13.87 21.53
C LEU A 217 -11.13 -13.06 20.23
N LEU A 218 -12.13 -13.35 19.42
CA LEU A 218 -12.47 -12.62 18.20
C LEU A 218 -13.85 -11.98 18.38
N LEU A 219 -13.93 -10.66 18.23
CA LEU A 219 -15.16 -9.89 18.29
C LEU A 219 -15.44 -9.25 16.93
N LEU A 220 -16.69 -9.34 16.51
CA LEU A 220 -17.18 -8.65 15.32
C LEU A 220 -18.27 -7.66 15.70
N HIS A 221 -18.12 -6.44 15.20
CA HIS A 221 -19.08 -5.35 15.36
C HIS A 221 -19.64 -4.97 13.99
N LYS A 222 -20.95 -4.70 13.96
CA LYS A 222 -21.67 -4.24 12.77
C LYS A 222 -22.22 -2.86 13.06
N VAL A 223 -21.63 -1.84 12.45
CA VAL A 223 -21.98 -0.43 12.68
C VAL A 223 -22.62 0.17 11.43
N PRO A 224 -23.93 0.47 11.45
CA PRO A 224 -24.60 1.10 10.32
C PRO A 224 -24.03 2.48 9.99
N VAL A 225 -23.94 2.77 8.69
CA VAL A 225 -23.64 4.09 8.16
C VAL A 225 -24.97 4.71 7.74
N LEU A 226 -25.40 5.73 8.49
CA LEU A 226 -26.68 6.40 8.30
C LEU A 226 -26.53 7.55 7.32
N SER A 227 -27.44 7.63 6.35
CA SER A 227 -27.51 8.74 5.41
C SER A 227 -28.40 9.85 5.97
N VAL A 228 -27.83 11.04 6.15
CA VAL A 228 -28.52 12.22 6.71
C VAL A 228 -28.55 13.33 5.66
N GLN A 229 -29.75 13.69 5.23
CA GLN A 229 -30.00 14.84 4.36
C GLN A 229 -30.07 16.13 5.19
N LYS A 230 -29.18 17.09 4.92
CA LYS A 230 -29.26 18.45 5.50
C LYS A 230 -29.02 19.48 4.41
N GLY A 231 -30.02 20.32 4.12
CA GLY A 231 -29.90 21.42 3.15
C GLY A 231 -29.61 20.98 1.71
N GLY A 232 -30.13 19.83 1.27
CA GLY A 232 -29.91 19.28 -0.08
C GLY A 232 -28.59 18.53 -0.27
N LYS A 233 -27.71 18.48 0.75
CA LYS A 233 -26.50 17.66 0.77
C LYS A 233 -26.70 16.40 1.61
N THR A 234 -26.45 15.25 1.02
CA THR A 234 -26.40 13.95 1.71
C THR A 234 -25.09 13.86 2.49
N THR A 235 -25.15 13.63 3.79
CA THR A 235 -23.97 13.39 4.63
C THR A 235 -24.11 12.05 5.34
N GLU A 236 -23.04 11.27 5.34
CA GLU A 236 -23.02 9.97 6.01
C GLU A 236 -22.46 10.10 7.42
N LYS A 237 -23.12 9.45 8.39
CA LYS A 237 -22.72 9.43 9.78
C LYS A 237 -22.75 8.02 10.34
N LEU A 238 -21.80 7.72 11.23
CA LEU A 238 -21.79 6.46 11.96
C LEU A 238 -22.91 6.43 13.01
N SER A 239 -23.63 5.32 13.07
CA SER A 239 -24.55 5.06 14.19
C SER A 239 -23.76 4.88 15.49
N GLN A 240 -24.28 5.44 16.59
CA GLN A 240 -23.69 5.32 17.93
C GLN A 240 -24.32 4.20 18.76
N ASP A 241 -25.40 3.58 18.28
CA ASP A 241 -26.19 2.62 19.05
C ASP A 241 -25.58 1.20 19.02
N HIS A 242 -24.75 0.90 18.03
CA HIS A 242 -24.20 -0.44 17.78
C HIS A 242 -22.80 -0.62 18.36
N THR A 243 -22.69 -0.57 19.68
CA THR A 243 -21.41 -0.66 20.40
C THR A 243 -21.09 -2.06 20.94
N ALA A 244 -22.09 -2.93 21.03
CA ALA A 244 -21.92 -4.33 21.44
C ALA A 244 -21.54 -5.21 20.22
N PRO A 245 -20.71 -6.25 20.42
CA PRO A 245 -20.39 -7.19 19.35
C PRO A 245 -21.65 -7.99 18.98
N PHE A 246 -21.88 -8.18 17.67
CA PHE A 246 -22.98 -9.03 17.21
C PHE A 246 -22.56 -10.50 17.10
N GLN A 247 -21.25 -10.76 16.98
CA GLN A 247 -20.66 -12.10 17.02
C GLN A 247 -19.43 -12.09 17.92
N THR A 248 -19.31 -13.14 18.74
CA THR A 248 -18.18 -13.40 19.63
C THR A 248 -17.71 -14.83 19.39
N GLN A 249 -16.44 -14.99 19.05
CA GLN A 249 -15.85 -16.29 18.74
C GLN A 249 -14.63 -16.55 19.61
N TYR A 250 -14.63 -17.70 20.28
CA TYR A 250 -13.47 -18.17 21.03
C TYR A 250 -12.58 -19.01 20.13
N LEU A 251 -11.32 -18.61 20.03
CA LEU A 251 -10.32 -19.27 19.22
C LEU A 251 -9.60 -20.33 20.06
N SER A 252 -9.12 -21.39 19.42
CA SER A 252 -8.25 -22.38 20.07
C SER A 252 -6.88 -21.80 20.44
N THR A 253 -6.49 -20.75 19.73
CA THR A 253 -5.16 -20.15 19.67
C THR A 253 -5.33 -18.67 19.36
N PRO A 254 -4.57 -17.76 20.01
CA PRO A 254 -4.69 -16.34 19.72
C PRO A 254 -4.33 -16.03 18.26
N ALA A 255 -5.13 -15.20 17.62
CA ALA A 255 -4.84 -14.74 16.28
C ALA A 255 -3.59 -13.84 16.27
N SER A 256 -2.83 -13.90 15.17
CA SER A 256 -1.70 -13.02 14.90
C SER A 256 -1.99 -11.96 13.84
N SER A 257 -2.94 -12.23 12.93
CA SER A 257 -3.30 -11.30 11.86
C SER A 257 -4.75 -11.51 11.42
N LEU A 258 -5.37 -10.40 10.99
CA LEU A 258 -6.73 -10.33 10.44
C LEU A 258 -6.72 -9.57 9.12
N ASP A 259 -7.56 -10.00 8.17
CA ASP A 259 -7.78 -9.26 6.93
C ASP A 259 -9.15 -9.59 6.32
N PHE A 260 -9.83 -8.60 5.73
CA PHE A 260 -11.12 -8.82 5.06
C PHE A 260 -10.94 -8.96 3.54
N SER A 261 -11.68 -9.90 2.95
CA SER A 261 -11.76 -10.01 1.50
C SER A 261 -12.64 -8.88 0.95
N LEU A 262 -12.09 -8.09 0.02
CA LEU A 262 -12.82 -7.00 -0.65
C LEU A 262 -13.99 -7.51 -1.51
N SER A 263 -13.99 -8.79 -1.91
CA SER A 263 -14.99 -9.35 -2.82
C SER A 263 -16.10 -10.13 -2.11
N SER A 264 -15.79 -10.81 -1.02
CA SER A 264 -16.73 -11.69 -0.31
C SER A 264 -17.00 -11.32 1.14
N ASN A 265 -16.39 -10.25 1.66
CA ASN A 265 -16.46 -9.84 3.07
C ASN A 265 -16.05 -10.93 4.07
N ASN A 266 -15.45 -12.02 3.59
CA ASN A 266 -14.94 -13.09 4.41
C ASN A 266 -13.71 -12.60 5.18
N LEU A 267 -13.65 -12.95 6.46
CA LEU A 267 -12.55 -12.63 7.34
C LEU A 267 -11.49 -13.74 7.26
N LEU A 268 -10.27 -13.35 6.94
CA LEU A 268 -9.07 -14.16 7.06
C LEU A 268 -8.48 -13.98 8.43
N LEU A 269 -8.14 -15.08 9.08
CA LEU A 269 -7.52 -15.12 10.39
C LEU A 269 -6.32 -16.05 10.34
N ALA A 270 -5.16 -15.57 10.78
CA ALA A 270 -3.99 -16.41 11.04
C ALA A 270 -3.75 -16.56 12.54
N ASP A 271 -3.19 -17.70 12.94
CA ASP A 271 -2.64 -17.89 14.28
C ASP A 271 -1.14 -18.18 14.24
N LYS A 272 -0.48 -18.00 15.39
CA LYS A 272 0.96 -18.26 15.54
C LYS A 272 1.32 -19.75 15.48
N THR A 273 0.33 -20.64 15.52
CA THR A 273 0.55 -22.10 15.44
C THR A 273 0.59 -22.62 14.01
N GLY A 274 0.53 -21.73 13.01
CA GLY A 274 0.65 -22.11 11.61
C GLY A 274 -0.68 -22.51 10.98
N ALA A 275 -1.82 -22.07 11.53
CA ALA A 275 -3.11 -22.25 10.90
C ALA A 275 -3.66 -20.91 10.39
N ILE A 276 -4.28 -20.97 9.21
CA ILE A 276 -5.10 -19.90 8.66
C ILE A 276 -6.53 -20.40 8.53
N ARG A 277 -7.49 -19.53 8.86
CA ARG A 277 -8.92 -19.83 8.82
C ARG A 277 -9.66 -18.73 8.07
N ILE A 278 -10.70 -19.14 7.36
CA ILE A 278 -11.61 -18.22 6.68
C ILE A 278 -12.95 -18.29 7.39
N TYR A 279 -13.44 -17.15 7.85
CA TYR A 279 -14.70 -16.99 8.54
C TYR A 279 -15.66 -16.15 7.71
N SER A 280 -16.89 -16.62 7.56
CA SER A 280 -17.96 -15.87 6.91
C SER A 280 -18.87 -15.25 7.97
N PRO A 281 -18.90 -13.91 8.09
CA PRO A 281 -19.74 -13.23 9.07
C PRO A 281 -21.22 -13.15 8.67
N ASP A 282 -21.54 -13.33 7.38
CA ASP A 282 -22.88 -13.10 6.81
C ASP A 282 -23.90 -14.20 7.15
N VAL A 283 -23.43 -15.36 7.61
CA VAL A 283 -24.29 -16.44 8.10
C VAL A 283 -24.82 -16.05 9.49
N ALA A 284 -26.07 -16.40 9.83
CA ALA A 284 -26.76 -15.93 11.04
C ALA A 284 -25.92 -16.03 12.35
N ASP A 285 -25.14 -17.09 12.50
CA ASP A 285 -24.21 -17.30 13.63
C ASP A 285 -22.72 -17.22 13.24
N GLY A 286 -22.47 -16.86 11.98
CA GLY A 286 -21.19 -16.96 11.29
C GLY A 286 -20.74 -18.41 11.09
N SER A 287 -19.80 -18.62 10.18
CA SER A 287 -19.29 -19.97 9.90
C SER A 287 -17.82 -19.98 9.51
N TRP A 288 -17.09 -20.98 9.98
CA TRP A 288 -15.73 -21.27 9.52
C TRP A 288 -15.81 -22.06 8.20
N LEU A 289 -15.38 -21.44 7.11
CA LEU A 289 -15.46 -22.01 5.77
C LEU A 289 -14.29 -22.95 5.45
N LEU A 290 -13.08 -22.58 5.90
CA LEU A 290 -11.84 -23.26 5.52
C LEU A 290 -10.80 -23.12 6.63
N THR A 291 -9.97 -24.16 6.78
CA THR A 291 -8.72 -24.09 7.54
C THR A 291 -7.58 -24.65 6.70
N LEU A 292 -6.47 -23.91 6.62
CA LEU A 292 -5.23 -24.29 5.94
C LEU A 292 -4.09 -24.32 6.95
N HIS A 293 -3.10 -25.16 6.71
CA HIS A 293 -1.98 -25.33 7.63
C HIS A 293 -0.63 -25.19 6.93
N THR A 294 0.28 -24.50 7.60
CA THR A 294 1.68 -24.39 7.16
C THR A 294 2.42 -25.72 7.35
N ASP A 295 3.54 -25.84 6.65
CA ASP A 295 4.43 -26.99 6.78
C ASP A 295 5.06 -27.05 8.18
N PHE A 296 5.57 -28.23 8.51
CA PHE A 296 6.32 -28.45 9.73
C PHE A 296 7.76 -27.94 9.63
N ILE A 297 8.31 -27.50 10.76
CA ILE A 297 9.72 -27.14 10.88
C ILE A 297 10.55 -28.41 10.65
N LYS A 298 11.38 -28.39 9.62
CA LYS A 298 12.29 -29.50 9.28
C LYS A 298 13.52 -29.39 10.17
N SER A 299 13.51 -30.07 11.32
CA SER A 299 14.69 -30.19 12.19
C SER A 299 15.04 -31.67 12.37
N ASP A 300 16.30 -32.02 12.06
CA ASP A 300 16.84 -33.36 12.29
C ASP A 300 17.00 -33.69 13.79
N ALA A 301 16.87 -32.68 14.67
CA ALA A 301 17.21 -32.77 16.10
C ALA A 301 16.02 -32.84 17.06
N SER A 302 14.79 -32.48 16.65
CA SER A 302 13.63 -32.44 17.57
C SER A 302 12.71 -33.66 17.42
N LYS A 303 12.42 -34.33 18.55
CA LYS A 303 11.42 -35.41 18.63
C LYS A 303 9.96 -34.91 18.49
N PHE A 304 9.77 -33.60 18.51
CA PHE A 304 8.48 -32.94 18.34
C PHE A 304 8.53 -32.05 17.11
N SER A 305 7.51 -32.17 16.28
CA SER A 305 7.34 -31.41 15.05
C SER A 305 6.32 -30.30 15.31
N SER A 306 6.74 -29.03 15.27
CA SER A 306 5.83 -27.88 15.29
C SER A 306 5.69 -27.31 13.89
N ARG A 307 4.54 -26.70 13.60
CA ARG A 307 4.31 -25.98 12.34
C ARG A 307 5.10 -24.67 12.32
N LYS A 308 5.43 -24.20 11.12
CA LYS A 308 6.04 -22.88 10.92
C LYS A 308 5.05 -21.80 11.36
N ALA A 309 5.51 -20.89 12.22
CA ALA A 309 4.67 -19.81 12.74
C ALA A 309 4.39 -18.78 11.63
N ILE A 310 3.18 -18.23 11.63
CA ILE A 310 2.78 -17.18 10.69
C ILE A 310 3.02 -15.82 11.34
N LEU A 311 3.80 -14.98 10.66
CA LEU A 311 4.03 -13.59 11.06
C LEU A 311 2.88 -12.70 10.62
N ASP A 312 2.50 -12.78 9.35
CA ASP A 312 1.39 -12.00 8.80
C ASP A 312 0.74 -12.71 7.60
N THR A 313 -0.50 -12.34 7.29
CA THR A 313 -1.24 -12.84 6.15
C THR A 313 -2.15 -11.77 5.56
N LYS A 314 -2.35 -11.80 4.24
CA LYS A 314 -3.23 -10.89 3.52
C LYS A 314 -3.98 -11.59 2.41
N TRP A 315 -5.21 -11.14 2.16
CA TRP A 315 -5.91 -11.46 0.93
C TRP A 315 -5.17 -10.87 -0.26
N VAL A 316 -5.07 -11.65 -1.32
CA VAL A 316 -4.47 -11.24 -2.59
C VAL A 316 -5.30 -11.68 -3.80
N LEU A 317 -4.95 -11.15 -4.96
CA LEU A 317 -5.62 -11.35 -6.25
C LEU A 317 -7.13 -11.04 -6.18
N GLY A 318 -7.50 -9.95 -5.50
CA GLY A 318 -8.89 -9.55 -5.32
C GLY A 318 -9.71 -10.46 -4.40
N GLY A 319 -9.04 -11.11 -3.43
CA GLY A 319 -9.70 -11.98 -2.44
C GLY A 319 -9.87 -13.43 -2.88
N LYS A 320 -9.09 -13.87 -3.88
CA LYS A 320 -9.16 -15.22 -4.47
C LYS A 320 -8.02 -16.13 -4.04
N ALA A 321 -6.98 -15.52 -3.50
CA ALA A 321 -5.81 -16.20 -2.98
C ALA A 321 -5.39 -15.54 -1.66
N VAL A 322 -4.60 -16.26 -0.89
CA VAL A 322 -4.09 -15.80 0.41
C VAL A 322 -2.57 -15.81 0.35
N MET A 323 -1.96 -14.70 0.75
CA MET A 323 -0.51 -14.59 0.91
C MET A 323 -0.13 -14.72 2.38
N VAL A 324 0.97 -15.42 2.65
CA VAL A 324 1.44 -15.73 4.00
C VAL A 324 2.93 -15.46 4.10
N LEU A 325 3.35 -14.89 5.23
CA LEU A 325 4.75 -14.73 5.63
C LEU A 325 5.02 -15.56 6.88
N LEU A 326 5.99 -16.46 6.79
CA LEU A 326 6.38 -17.36 7.86
C LEU A 326 7.60 -16.86 8.62
N SER A 327 7.76 -17.35 9.84
CA SER A 327 8.82 -16.89 10.75
C SER A 327 10.23 -17.30 10.34
N ASP A 328 10.39 -18.25 9.42
CA ASP A 328 11.69 -18.61 8.83
C ASP A 328 12.03 -17.80 7.56
N GLY A 329 11.21 -16.79 7.24
CA GLY A 329 11.38 -15.96 6.04
C GLY A 329 10.86 -16.60 4.76
N GLU A 330 10.23 -17.78 4.83
CA GLU A 330 9.44 -18.31 3.72
C GLU A 330 8.17 -17.48 3.56
N TRP A 331 7.86 -17.13 2.33
CA TRP A 331 6.55 -16.59 1.95
C TRP A 331 5.89 -17.51 0.95
N GLY A 332 4.56 -17.52 0.94
CA GLY A 332 3.80 -18.38 0.02
C GLY A 332 2.43 -17.83 -0.32
N VAL A 333 1.88 -18.34 -1.42
CA VAL A 333 0.50 -18.05 -1.86
C VAL A 333 -0.29 -19.34 -1.92
N TRP A 334 -1.43 -19.37 -1.22
CA TRP A 334 -2.47 -20.37 -1.44
C TRP A 334 -3.50 -19.82 -2.41
N ASP A 335 -3.63 -20.49 -3.55
CA ASP A 335 -4.68 -20.20 -4.52
C ASP A 335 -5.96 -20.92 -4.10
N LEU A 336 -6.98 -20.19 -3.65
CA LEU A 336 -8.21 -20.83 -3.18
C LEU A 336 -9.10 -21.22 -4.35
N GLU A 337 -9.24 -20.32 -5.32
CA GLU A 337 -10.13 -20.46 -6.48
C GLU A 337 -9.46 -21.10 -7.70
N GLY A 338 -8.14 -21.29 -7.70
CA GLY A 338 -7.42 -21.79 -8.87
C GLY A 338 -7.29 -20.73 -9.97
N THR A 339 -7.07 -19.47 -9.59
CA THR A 339 -6.96 -18.32 -10.51
C THR A 339 -5.54 -17.92 -10.85
N GLY A 340 -4.56 -18.53 -10.20
CA GLY A 340 -3.15 -18.37 -10.48
C GLY A 340 -2.78 -18.88 -11.88
N PRO A 341 -1.67 -18.37 -12.45
CA PRO A 341 -1.06 -18.96 -13.63
C PRO A 341 -0.88 -20.48 -13.45
N GLY A 342 -1.09 -21.27 -14.51
CA GLY A 342 -0.88 -22.73 -14.48
C GLY A 342 -1.79 -23.52 -13.53
N ALA A 343 -2.85 -22.91 -12.99
CA ALA A 343 -3.83 -23.62 -12.19
C ALA A 343 -4.51 -24.73 -13.00
N SER A 344 -4.51 -25.95 -12.45
CA SER A 344 -5.13 -27.11 -13.07
C SER A 344 -6.66 -26.96 -13.01
N ARG A 345 -7.30 -26.74 -14.15
CA ARG A 345 -8.76 -26.88 -14.29
C ARG A 345 -9.10 -28.36 -14.24
N GLY A 346 -9.67 -28.80 -13.12
CA GLY A 346 -10.19 -30.15 -12.97
C GLY A 346 -11.48 -30.36 -13.77
N ILE A 347 -11.93 -31.60 -13.87
CA ILE A 347 -13.16 -32.00 -14.59
C ILE A 347 -14.42 -31.38 -13.95
N LEU A 348 -14.36 -31.02 -12.65
CA LEU A 348 -15.41 -30.34 -11.89
C LEU A 348 -15.21 -28.83 -11.72
N GLY A 349 -14.28 -28.21 -12.46
CA GLY A 349 -13.96 -26.78 -12.36
C GLY A 349 -12.56 -26.50 -11.80
N SER A 350 -12.26 -25.24 -11.51
CA SER A 350 -10.98 -24.84 -10.90
C SER A 350 -10.97 -25.20 -9.41
N GLN A 351 -10.09 -26.13 -9.01
CA GLN A 351 -9.78 -26.37 -7.60
C GLN A 351 -8.36 -25.87 -7.35
N GLY A 352 -8.26 -24.81 -6.55
CA GLY A 352 -6.97 -24.20 -6.22
C GLY A 352 -6.23 -24.90 -5.08
N ILE A 353 -6.99 -25.42 -4.10
CA ILE A 353 -6.42 -26.05 -2.90
C ILE A 353 -6.06 -27.51 -3.20
N LYS A 354 -4.81 -27.88 -2.88
CA LYS A 354 -4.32 -29.26 -2.95
C LYS A 354 -4.05 -29.74 -1.52
N GLY A 355 -4.40 -30.98 -1.20
CA GLY A 355 -4.04 -31.60 0.09
C GLY A 355 -5.10 -31.46 1.20
N GLY A 356 -4.80 -32.08 2.34
CA GLY A 356 -5.65 -32.11 3.54
C GLY A 356 -4.92 -31.55 4.76
N ALA A 357 -4.17 -32.39 5.50
CA ALA A 357 -3.44 -31.97 6.71
C ALA A 357 -2.20 -31.07 6.44
N LEU A 358 -1.71 -31.09 5.19
CA LEU A 358 -0.69 -30.20 4.65
C LEU A 358 -1.25 -29.59 3.37
N THR A 359 -1.16 -28.27 3.27
CA THR A 359 -1.67 -27.50 2.13
C THR A 359 -0.47 -26.80 1.49
N PRO A 360 0.10 -27.36 0.39
CA PRO A 360 1.28 -26.79 -0.24
C PRO A 360 0.92 -25.46 -0.90
N PHE A 361 1.89 -24.54 -0.90
CA PHE A 361 1.76 -23.28 -1.61
C PHE A 361 1.74 -23.49 -3.13
N SER A 362 0.95 -22.68 -3.83
CA SER A 362 0.92 -22.66 -5.30
C SER A 362 2.17 -21.98 -5.88
N ILE A 363 2.72 -21.02 -5.13
CA ILE A 363 4.03 -20.41 -5.34
C ILE A 363 4.60 -20.01 -3.97
N SER A 364 5.89 -20.21 -3.77
CA SER A 364 6.60 -19.78 -2.56
C SER A 364 8.02 -19.33 -2.88
N GLY A 365 8.63 -18.65 -1.91
CA GLY A 365 10.01 -18.17 -1.97
C GLY A 365 10.52 -17.81 -0.58
N TYR A 366 11.75 -17.32 -0.51
CA TYR A 366 12.37 -16.85 0.73
C TYR A 366 12.84 -15.40 0.56
N ILE A 367 12.76 -14.59 1.61
CA ILE A 367 13.23 -13.20 1.59
C ILE A 367 14.78 -13.13 1.64
N ASP A 368 15.41 -13.98 2.44
CA ASP A 368 16.87 -13.98 2.70
C ASP A 368 17.60 -15.29 2.27
N GLY A 369 17.01 -16.11 1.41
CA GLY A 369 17.60 -17.38 0.95
C GLY A 369 17.97 -17.40 -0.54
N PRO A 370 19.03 -18.11 -0.96
CA PRO A 370 19.16 -18.48 -2.37
C PRO A 370 17.93 -19.30 -2.80
N PRO A 371 17.52 -19.26 -4.07
CA PRO A 371 16.27 -19.86 -4.54
C PRO A 371 16.29 -21.39 -4.31
N ILE A 372 15.55 -21.88 -3.32
CA ILE A 372 15.38 -23.32 -3.12
C ILE A 372 14.18 -23.80 -3.93
N LYS A 373 14.46 -24.79 -4.78
CA LYS A 373 13.49 -25.57 -5.55
C LYS A 373 12.36 -26.04 -4.62
N SER A 374 11.12 -25.79 -5.00
CA SER A 374 9.97 -26.44 -4.37
C SER A 374 10.11 -27.95 -4.51
N THR A 375 10.49 -28.63 -3.43
CA THR A 375 10.53 -30.10 -3.38
C THR A 375 9.39 -30.61 -2.52
N SER A 376 8.17 -30.45 -3.02
CA SER A 376 7.05 -31.33 -2.64
C SER A 376 7.00 -32.58 -3.54
N ARG A 377 8.16 -33.05 -4.03
CA ARG A 377 8.28 -34.27 -4.83
C ARG A 377 9.51 -35.07 -4.38
N PRO A 378 9.34 -36.30 -3.84
CA PRO A 378 10.46 -37.17 -3.56
C PRO A 378 10.92 -37.77 -4.90
N THR A 379 11.94 -37.18 -5.51
CA THR A 379 12.73 -37.88 -6.52
C THR A 379 14.00 -38.37 -5.86
N ALA A 380 14.02 -39.66 -5.54
CA ALA A 380 15.24 -40.37 -5.18
C ALA A 380 16.23 -40.25 -6.35
N SER A 381 17.27 -39.43 -6.18
CA SER A 381 18.44 -39.46 -7.06
C SER A 381 19.65 -39.85 -6.23
N THR A 382 19.97 -41.13 -6.27
CA THR A 382 21.25 -41.67 -5.85
C THR A 382 22.35 -41.08 -6.74
N SER A 383 23.23 -40.24 -6.22
CA SER A 383 24.53 -40.00 -6.86
C SER A 383 25.65 -40.26 -5.87
N LYS A 384 26.50 -41.20 -6.29
CA LYS A 384 27.62 -41.75 -5.54
C LYS A 384 28.79 -40.78 -5.56
N PHE A 385 29.49 -40.75 -4.43
CA PHE A 385 30.88 -40.34 -4.21
C PHE A 385 31.73 -40.03 -5.45
N ALA A 386 32.37 -38.86 -5.43
CA ALA A 386 33.74 -38.70 -5.91
C ALA A 386 34.52 -37.83 -4.88
N PRO A 387 35.74 -38.22 -4.48
CA PRO A 387 36.46 -37.63 -3.35
C PRO A 387 37.15 -36.31 -3.70
N MET A 388 37.28 -35.48 -2.67
CA MET A 388 37.86 -34.14 -2.64
C MET A 388 39.32 -34.09 -3.09
N THR A 389 39.72 -32.98 -3.70
CA THR A 389 41.12 -32.50 -3.69
C THR A 389 41.15 -31.11 -3.03
N PRO A 390 42.00 -30.87 -2.00
CA PRO A 390 41.95 -29.66 -1.19
C PRO A 390 43.03 -28.66 -1.59
N ALA A 391 42.74 -27.69 -2.46
CA ALA A 391 43.52 -26.45 -2.58
C ALA A 391 42.85 -25.43 -3.51
N THR A 392 41.95 -24.60 -3.01
CA THR A 392 41.90 -23.18 -3.41
C THR A 392 41.30 -22.37 -2.26
N ARG A 393 42.16 -21.56 -1.66
CA ARG A 393 41.86 -20.60 -0.60
C ARG A 393 41.01 -19.48 -1.23
N ARG A 394 39.70 -19.51 -1.03
CA ARG A 394 38.82 -18.35 -1.22
C ARG A 394 38.13 -18.02 0.10
N THR A 395 38.36 -16.79 0.52
CA THR A 395 37.61 -15.97 1.48
C THR A 395 36.35 -16.61 2.06
N VAL A 396 36.40 -16.82 3.36
CA VAL A 396 35.27 -17.19 4.21
C VAL A 396 34.23 -16.08 4.12
N GLU A 397 33.18 -16.31 3.33
CA GLU A 397 31.92 -15.59 3.50
C GLU A 397 31.20 -16.13 4.74
N PRO A 398 30.55 -15.27 5.54
CA PRO A 398 29.85 -15.68 6.76
C PRO A 398 28.48 -16.32 6.44
N ALA A 399 28.43 -17.23 5.46
CA ALA A 399 27.25 -18.05 5.15
C ALA A 399 27.33 -19.46 5.77
N LEU A 400 28.35 -19.73 6.61
CA LEU A 400 28.63 -21.04 7.22
C LEU A 400 28.44 -21.07 8.75
N LEU A 401 27.58 -20.20 9.30
CA LEU A 401 27.11 -20.30 10.68
C LEU A 401 25.59 -20.43 10.71
N GLY A 402 25.07 -21.65 10.46
CA GLY A 402 23.90 -22.22 11.12
C GLY A 402 22.60 -21.41 11.36
N SER A 403 22.32 -20.34 10.61
CA SER A 403 21.23 -19.41 10.95
C SER A 403 19.88 -19.71 10.28
N HIS A 404 19.59 -20.97 9.92
CA HIS A 404 18.23 -21.37 9.51
C HIS A 404 17.32 -21.75 10.68
N ASN A 405 17.77 -21.51 11.92
CA ASN A 405 17.03 -21.78 13.15
C ASN A 405 16.62 -20.50 13.91
N GLN A 406 16.91 -19.30 13.38
CA GLN A 406 16.40 -18.07 13.97
C GLN A 406 15.01 -17.82 13.40
N SER A 407 13.99 -18.24 14.16
CA SER A 407 12.62 -17.85 13.88
C SER A 407 12.49 -16.36 14.13
N ALA A 408 12.27 -15.58 13.07
CA ALA A 408 11.88 -14.19 13.17
C ALA A 408 10.67 -14.03 14.09
N THR A 409 10.66 -12.92 14.81
CA THR A 409 9.66 -12.58 15.81
C THR A 409 8.67 -11.55 15.30
N ALA A 410 9.05 -10.80 14.26
CA ALA A 410 8.21 -9.77 13.66
C ALA A 410 8.36 -9.74 12.13
N GLY A 411 7.24 -9.51 11.46
CA GLY A 411 7.17 -9.27 10.04
C GLY A 411 5.75 -8.88 9.62
N LEU A 412 5.64 -8.17 8.50
CA LEU A 412 4.39 -7.64 7.97
C LEU A 412 4.34 -7.79 6.45
N ILE A 413 3.11 -7.90 5.94
CA ILE A 413 2.78 -7.85 4.52
C ILE A 413 1.90 -6.63 4.28
N SER A 414 2.26 -5.84 3.27
CA SER A 414 1.38 -4.81 2.72
C SER A 414 0.99 -5.16 1.29
N THR A 415 -0.30 -5.06 0.98
CA THR A 415 -0.85 -5.29 -0.36
C THR A 415 -1.35 -3.97 -0.94
N LEU A 416 -1.08 -3.75 -2.21
CA LEU A 416 -1.55 -2.58 -2.95
C LEU A 416 -2.16 -3.04 -4.28
N PRO A 417 -3.48 -2.90 -4.48
CA PRO A 417 -4.12 -3.19 -5.75
C PRO A 417 -3.55 -2.34 -6.88
N LEU A 418 -3.21 -2.97 -8.01
CA LEU A 418 -2.76 -2.26 -9.19
C LEU A 418 -3.96 -1.87 -10.08
N PRO A 419 -3.89 -0.71 -10.77
CA PRO A 419 -4.94 -0.32 -11.72
C PRO A 419 -5.16 -1.40 -12.79
N LYS A 420 -6.41 -1.76 -13.01
CA LYS A 420 -6.80 -2.69 -14.08
C LYS A 420 -6.61 -2.02 -15.43
N THR A 421 -5.91 -2.67 -16.35
CA THR A 421 -5.70 -2.17 -17.73
C THR A 421 -6.96 -2.29 -18.57
N THR A 422 -7.81 -3.28 -18.29
CA THR A 422 -9.11 -3.49 -18.95
C THR A 422 -10.14 -4.00 -17.95
N THR A 423 -11.43 -3.82 -18.23
CA THR A 423 -12.54 -4.32 -17.38
C THR A 423 -12.48 -5.84 -17.16
N THR A 424 -11.91 -6.59 -18.11
CA THR A 424 -11.77 -8.05 -18.05
C THR A 424 -10.41 -8.50 -17.53
N SER A 425 -9.46 -7.59 -17.33
CA SER A 425 -8.14 -7.95 -16.80
C SER A 425 -8.28 -8.51 -15.39
N PRO A 426 -7.58 -9.61 -15.10
CA PRO A 426 -7.65 -10.23 -13.79
C PRO A 426 -6.98 -9.32 -12.75
N ALA A 427 -7.40 -9.43 -11.50
CA ALA A 427 -6.80 -8.64 -10.42
C ALA A 427 -5.30 -8.94 -10.29
N ASP A 428 -4.54 -7.87 -10.01
CA ASP A 428 -3.11 -7.89 -9.78
C ASP A 428 -2.75 -6.85 -8.72
N GLU A 429 -1.71 -7.13 -7.96
CA GLU A 429 -1.35 -6.39 -6.76
C GLU A 429 0.18 -6.31 -6.62
N ARG A 430 0.65 -5.22 -6.04
CA ARG A 430 2.02 -5.03 -5.57
C ARG A 430 2.10 -5.45 -4.11
N ILE A 431 3.05 -6.31 -3.79
CA ILE A 431 3.22 -6.85 -2.43
C ILE A 431 4.52 -6.34 -1.85
N ALA A 432 4.49 -5.79 -0.64
CA ALA A 432 5.67 -5.45 0.14
C ALA A 432 5.77 -6.34 1.38
N PHE A 433 6.99 -6.70 1.72
CA PHE A 433 7.34 -7.51 2.88
C PHE A 433 8.31 -6.75 3.76
N TRP A 434 8.15 -6.97 5.06
CA TRP A 434 9.14 -6.66 6.06
C TRP A 434 9.31 -7.87 6.97
N ILE A 435 10.55 -8.27 7.23
CA ILE A 435 10.90 -9.27 8.24
C ILE A 435 12.19 -8.84 8.91
N GLU A 436 12.14 -8.62 10.24
CA GLU A 436 13.28 -8.11 11.03
C GLU A 436 13.94 -6.84 10.43
N ASP A 437 14.99 -6.98 9.62
CA ASP A 437 15.70 -5.86 8.97
C ASP A 437 15.61 -5.89 7.44
N ALA A 438 14.97 -6.91 6.85
CA ALA A 438 14.86 -7.09 5.42
C ALA A 438 13.54 -6.53 4.87
N TYR A 439 13.64 -5.75 3.80
CA TYR A 439 12.51 -5.21 3.05
C TYR A 439 12.56 -5.71 1.62
N ALA A 440 11.41 -6.16 1.11
CA ALA A 440 11.32 -6.61 -0.27
C ALA A 440 9.95 -6.32 -0.88
N VAL A 441 9.92 -6.21 -2.20
CA VAL A 441 8.72 -5.90 -2.96
C VAL A 441 8.60 -6.83 -4.16
N ILE A 442 7.39 -7.30 -4.41
CA ILE A 442 6.97 -7.91 -5.67
C ILE A 442 6.13 -6.86 -6.41
N PRO A 443 6.64 -6.24 -7.50
CA PRO A 443 5.95 -5.16 -8.20
C PRO A 443 4.60 -5.55 -8.81
N SER A 444 4.48 -6.79 -9.31
CA SER A 444 3.26 -7.38 -9.84
C SER A 444 3.25 -8.87 -9.49
N LEU A 445 2.34 -9.26 -8.60
CA LEU A 445 2.24 -10.65 -8.13
C LEU A 445 1.95 -11.60 -9.30
N ARG A 446 1.06 -11.21 -10.21
CA ARG A 446 0.70 -12.03 -11.38
C ARG A 446 1.87 -12.21 -12.34
N SER A 447 2.54 -11.12 -12.71
CA SER A 447 3.69 -11.16 -13.63
C SER A 447 4.84 -11.96 -13.04
N PHE A 448 5.10 -11.78 -11.74
CA PHE A 448 6.08 -12.56 -11.02
C PHE A 448 5.76 -14.06 -11.02
N TRP A 449 4.51 -14.42 -10.73
CA TRP A 449 4.08 -15.82 -10.69
C TRP A 449 4.18 -16.49 -12.07
N GLU A 450 3.73 -15.82 -13.13
CA GLU A 450 3.88 -16.32 -14.51
C GLU A 450 5.34 -16.57 -14.87
N ALA A 451 6.24 -15.66 -14.49
CA ALA A 451 7.66 -15.77 -14.78
C ALA A 451 8.30 -16.96 -14.06
N GLN A 452 7.94 -17.20 -12.79
CA GLN A 452 8.45 -18.35 -12.03
C GLN A 452 7.96 -19.69 -12.58
N GLN A 453 6.79 -19.74 -13.23
CA GLN A 453 6.35 -20.97 -13.92
C GLN A 453 7.10 -21.24 -15.21
N ARG A 454 7.43 -20.20 -15.97
CA ARG A 454 8.16 -20.34 -17.24
C ARG A 454 9.64 -20.60 -17.03
N ARG A 455 10.23 -20.04 -15.98
CA ARG A 455 11.66 -20.18 -15.66
C ARG A 455 11.82 -20.93 -14.35
N GLY A 456 12.25 -22.18 -14.43
CA GLY A 456 12.74 -22.88 -13.25
C GLY A 456 13.90 -22.10 -12.62
N ALA A 457 13.65 -21.49 -11.47
CA ALA A 457 14.61 -20.93 -10.51
C ALA A 457 15.47 -19.74 -10.98
N ASN A 458 15.02 -18.51 -10.69
CA ASN A 458 15.84 -17.40 -10.18
C ASN A 458 14.92 -16.22 -9.76
N LEU A 459 14.82 -15.95 -8.45
CA LEU A 459 13.89 -14.95 -7.87
C LEU A 459 14.23 -13.49 -8.23
N PHE A 460 15.49 -13.21 -8.54
CA PHE A 460 16.03 -11.86 -8.75
C PHE A 460 16.49 -11.59 -10.20
N SER A 461 16.42 -12.58 -11.10
CA SER A 461 16.88 -12.48 -12.50
C SER A 461 15.73 -12.60 -13.50
N GLY A 462 15.13 -11.46 -13.88
CA GLY A 462 14.00 -11.37 -14.80
C GLY A 462 13.82 -9.97 -15.38
N ALA A 463 12.96 -9.85 -16.40
CA ALA A 463 12.55 -8.54 -16.94
C ALA A 463 11.86 -7.69 -15.85
N ALA A 464 11.82 -6.36 -16.03
CA ALA A 464 11.15 -5.45 -15.09
C ALA A 464 9.71 -5.91 -14.80
N GLY A 465 9.34 -5.98 -13.51
CA GLY A 465 8.02 -6.46 -13.05
C GLY A 465 7.89 -7.98 -12.85
N ALA A 466 8.86 -8.79 -13.29
CA ALA A 466 8.86 -10.24 -13.15
C ALA A 466 9.83 -10.77 -12.07
N LYS A 467 10.45 -9.87 -11.30
CA LYS A 467 11.41 -10.19 -10.23
C LYS A 467 10.99 -9.54 -8.92
N MET A 468 11.35 -10.19 -7.82
CA MET A 468 11.29 -9.59 -6.49
C MET A 468 12.44 -8.59 -6.36
N LEU A 469 12.17 -7.45 -5.74
CA LEU A 469 13.13 -6.37 -5.51
C LEU A 469 13.43 -6.32 -4.02
N ARG A 470 14.71 -6.36 -3.65
CA ARG A 470 15.13 -6.07 -2.28
C ARG A 470 15.29 -4.55 -2.16
N ILE A 471 14.81 -3.99 -1.06
CA ILE A 471 15.00 -2.56 -0.76
C ILE A 471 16.11 -2.47 0.27
N ASP A 472 17.30 -2.09 -0.19
CA ASP A 472 18.44 -1.90 0.68
C ASP A 472 18.50 -0.46 1.26
N GLY A 473 19.08 -0.36 2.45
CA GLY A 473 19.41 0.93 3.06
C GLY A 473 18.25 1.71 3.69
N VAL A 474 17.13 1.06 4.04
CA VAL A 474 16.04 1.71 4.80
C VAL A 474 16.57 2.19 6.16
N ASN A 475 16.66 3.52 6.34
CA ASN A 475 17.37 4.08 7.49
C ASN A 475 16.44 4.43 8.67
N LEU A 476 16.21 3.43 9.53
CA LEU A 476 15.46 3.60 10.78
C LEU A 476 16.33 4.11 11.96
N ARG A 477 17.63 4.34 11.76
CA ARG A 477 18.57 4.84 12.79
C ARG A 477 18.58 4.01 14.09
N GLY A 478 18.42 2.69 13.95
CA GLY A 478 18.42 1.75 15.08
C GLY A 478 17.06 1.58 15.77
N GLU A 479 16.02 2.29 15.33
CA GLU A 479 14.64 2.03 15.76
C GLU A 479 14.09 0.77 15.09
N ARG A 480 13.17 0.10 15.77
CA ARG A 480 12.43 -1.04 15.21
C ARG A 480 11.33 -0.55 14.29
N CYS A 481 11.11 -1.28 13.20
CA CYS A 481 9.91 -1.11 12.38
C CYS A 481 8.69 -1.57 13.18
N THR A 482 7.65 -0.75 13.17
CA THR A 482 6.37 -0.97 13.86
C THR A 482 5.20 -1.06 12.88
N GLY A 483 5.38 -0.60 11.63
CA GLY A 483 4.34 -0.70 10.60
C GLY A 483 4.90 -0.64 9.18
N LEU A 484 4.23 -1.35 8.27
CA LEU A 484 4.53 -1.39 6.85
C LEU A 484 3.24 -1.14 6.07
N ALA A 485 3.26 -0.15 5.18
CA ALA A 485 2.14 0.13 4.29
C ALA A 485 2.61 0.64 2.92
N GLN A 486 1.71 0.66 1.95
CA GLN A 486 1.98 1.18 0.60
C GLN A 486 0.92 2.20 0.22
N SER A 487 1.33 3.26 -0.46
CA SER A 487 0.43 4.31 -0.94
C SER A 487 0.73 4.64 -2.40
N VAL A 488 -0.28 5.11 -3.11
CA VAL A 488 -0.12 5.73 -4.43
C VAL A 488 -0.49 7.20 -4.28
N VAL A 489 0.40 8.07 -4.73
CA VAL A 489 0.09 9.49 -4.93
C VAL A 489 -0.15 9.67 -6.42
N ASP A 490 -1.21 10.38 -6.82
CA ASP A 490 -1.67 10.46 -8.20
C ASP A 490 -0.51 10.74 -9.19
N GLY A 491 -0.37 9.86 -10.19
CA GLY A 491 0.65 9.97 -11.25
C GLY A 491 2.07 9.51 -10.88
N THR A 492 2.34 9.11 -9.63
CA THR A 492 3.68 8.72 -9.15
C THR A 492 3.87 7.21 -8.99
N THR A 493 5.11 6.77 -8.86
CA THR A 493 5.44 5.38 -8.51
C THR A 493 4.92 5.06 -7.10
N PRO A 494 4.44 3.83 -6.84
CA PRO A 494 4.00 3.44 -5.50
C PRO A 494 5.07 3.69 -4.45
N GLU A 495 4.69 4.36 -3.37
CA GLU A 495 5.55 4.64 -2.23
C GLU A 495 5.40 3.57 -1.16
N LEU A 496 6.52 3.20 -0.53
CA LEU A 496 6.51 2.38 0.69
C LEU A 496 6.55 3.29 1.91
N ILE A 497 5.62 3.09 2.85
CA ILE A 497 5.54 3.79 4.11
C ILE A 497 6.00 2.84 5.22
N VAL A 498 7.07 3.19 5.90
CA VAL A 498 7.65 2.44 7.02
C VAL A 498 7.52 3.27 8.29
N ALA A 499 6.76 2.77 9.25
CA ALA A 499 6.67 3.36 10.59
C ALA A 499 7.74 2.73 11.48
N ALA A 500 8.50 3.57 12.16
CA ALA A 500 9.37 3.18 13.26
C ALA A 500 8.79 3.70 14.59
N GLU A 501 9.56 3.63 15.67
CA GLU A 501 9.06 4.05 16.98
C GLU A 501 8.82 5.55 17.07
N HIS A 502 9.68 6.42 16.52
CA HIS A 502 9.51 7.88 16.58
C HIS A 502 9.65 8.55 15.21
N ARG A 503 9.63 7.75 14.14
CA ARG A 503 9.91 8.22 12.79
C ARG A 503 8.99 7.56 11.78
N LEU A 504 8.61 8.33 10.76
CA LEU A 504 7.91 7.83 9.59
C LEU A 504 8.83 7.99 8.39
N VAL A 505 9.16 6.88 7.72
CA VAL A 505 10.03 6.88 6.54
C VAL A 505 9.20 6.54 5.32
N ILE A 506 9.20 7.40 4.32
CA ILE A 506 8.65 7.13 2.99
C ILE A 506 9.81 6.75 2.08
N VAL A 507 9.69 5.65 1.36
CA VAL A 507 10.65 5.18 0.37
C VAL A 507 9.98 5.20 -1.00
N ALA A 508 10.60 5.90 -1.95
CA ALA A 508 10.18 5.91 -3.35
C ALA A 508 11.26 5.22 -4.20
N ASP A 509 10.82 4.37 -5.13
CA ASP A 509 11.69 3.73 -6.11
C ASP A 509 12.23 4.81 -7.08
N LEU A 510 13.54 4.82 -7.32
CA LEU A 510 14.10 5.65 -8.40
C LEU A 510 13.68 5.05 -9.75
N PRO A 511 13.18 5.85 -10.71
CA PRO A 511 12.89 5.34 -12.04
C PRO A 511 14.20 4.86 -12.68
N ASP A 512 14.22 3.61 -13.16
CA ASP A 512 15.34 3.09 -13.93
C ASP A 512 15.60 4.04 -15.12
N SER A 513 16.81 4.60 -15.20
CA SER A 513 17.26 5.55 -16.23
C SER A 513 17.20 5.01 -17.68
N GLY A 514 16.65 3.81 -17.91
CA GLY A 514 16.42 3.21 -19.22
C GLY A 514 15.02 3.42 -19.81
N ALA A 515 14.08 3.99 -19.06
CA ALA A 515 12.71 4.24 -19.52
C ALA A 515 12.41 5.75 -19.52
N ALA A 516 13.20 6.52 -20.26
CA ALA A 516 12.72 7.83 -20.71
C ALA A 516 11.44 7.59 -21.52
N GLN A 517 10.30 7.89 -20.89
CA GLN A 517 9.02 8.01 -21.58
C GLN A 517 9.26 8.89 -22.80
N LYS A 518 9.16 8.31 -24.00
CA LYS A 518 8.86 9.10 -25.20
C LYS A 518 7.54 9.80 -24.92
N LEU A 519 7.60 11.03 -24.44
CA LEU A 519 6.47 11.93 -24.34
C LEU A 519 5.80 11.95 -25.72
N ARG A 520 4.57 11.45 -25.75
CA ARG A 520 3.71 11.44 -26.92
C ARG A 520 3.23 12.88 -27.10
N ALA A 521 3.90 13.63 -27.98
CA ALA A 521 3.41 14.94 -28.39
C ALA A 521 2.01 14.78 -29.03
N PRO A 522 1.02 15.64 -28.71
CA PRO A 522 -0.27 15.62 -29.37
C PRO A 522 -0.10 16.06 -30.82
N ALA A 523 -0.59 15.24 -31.74
CA ALA A 523 -0.59 15.55 -33.17
C ALA A 523 -1.55 16.72 -33.43
N LEU A 524 -0.98 17.88 -33.77
CA LEU A 524 -1.69 18.98 -34.42
C LEU A 524 -1.37 18.93 -35.92
N GLU A 525 -2.43 18.97 -36.71
CA GLU A 525 -2.43 19.00 -38.17
C GLU A 525 -1.53 20.11 -38.72
N SER A 526 -0.64 19.79 -39.66
CA SER A 526 -0.31 20.68 -40.78
C SER A 526 0.54 19.97 -41.84
N GLY A 527 0.22 20.22 -43.09
CA GLY A 527 0.87 19.63 -44.26
C GLY A 527 2.29 20.15 -44.52
N ALA A 528 3.06 19.27 -45.17
CA ALA A 528 4.17 19.53 -46.09
C ALA A 528 5.23 20.58 -45.69
N GLY A 529 6.40 20.06 -45.29
CA GLY A 529 7.67 20.41 -45.92
C GLY A 529 8.50 21.53 -45.27
N GLN A 530 9.21 21.23 -44.17
CA GLN A 530 10.38 22.00 -43.79
C GLN A 530 11.45 21.16 -43.10
N LEU A 531 12.64 21.10 -43.71
CA LEU A 531 13.88 20.56 -43.15
C LEU A 531 14.27 21.36 -41.90
N GLN A 532 14.51 20.69 -40.78
CA GLN A 532 15.23 21.24 -39.63
C GLN A 532 16.38 20.30 -39.22
N ILE A 533 17.59 20.82 -39.43
CA ILE A 533 18.86 20.28 -38.94
C ILE A 533 18.99 20.75 -37.48
N ALA A 534 19.04 19.82 -36.54
CA ALA A 534 19.33 20.09 -35.14
C ALA A 534 20.82 19.79 -34.86
N ALA A 535 21.55 20.80 -34.40
CA ALA A 535 22.93 20.68 -33.95
C ALA A 535 23.06 21.09 -32.48
N ALA A 536 23.53 20.15 -31.65
CA ALA A 536 24.28 20.34 -30.39
C ALA A 536 24.64 18.93 -29.85
N GLY A 537 25.73 18.31 -30.31
CA GLY A 537 27.06 18.31 -29.66
C GLY A 537 27.09 17.26 -28.53
N ARG A 538 27.82 16.14 -28.58
CA ARG A 538 29.22 15.92 -28.97
C ARG A 538 29.49 14.44 -29.31
N GLU A 539 29.93 14.16 -30.53
CA GLU A 539 31.15 13.39 -30.91
C GLU A 539 31.12 13.29 -32.44
N LEU A 540 31.99 14.05 -33.12
CA LEU A 540 32.11 14.01 -34.58
C LEU A 540 33.08 12.89 -34.94
N ASP A 541 32.54 11.75 -35.37
CA ASP A 541 33.29 10.63 -35.91
C ASP A 541 33.84 11.00 -37.30
N ILE A 542 35.16 10.90 -37.44
CA ILE A 542 35.93 11.30 -38.63
C ILE A 542 35.53 10.44 -39.84
N THR A 543 34.97 9.25 -39.62
CA THR A 543 34.46 8.38 -40.70
C THR A 543 33.17 8.90 -41.36
N GLY A 544 32.41 9.78 -40.70
CA GLY A 544 31.20 10.38 -41.26
C GLY A 544 31.47 11.51 -42.27
N ILE A 545 32.66 12.12 -42.22
CA ILE A 545 33.03 13.23 -43.09
C ILE A 545 33.44 12.72 -44.48
N ASP A 546 34.17 11.59 -44.55
CA ASP A 546 34.55 10.97 -45.83
C ASP A 546 33.32 10.46 -46.61
N GLN A 547 32.33 9.89 -45.92
CA GLN A 547 31.08 9.44 -46.56
C GLN A 547 30.20 10.60 -47.08
N MET A 548 30.43 11.83 -46.59
CA MET A 548 29.71 13.01 -47.03
C MET A 548 30.41 13.72 -48.18
N LEU A 549 31.74 13.58 -48.30
CA LEU A 549 32.53 14.04 -49.43
C LEU A 549 32.33 13.15 -50.66
N ASP A 550 32.30 11.82 -50.49
CA ASP A 550 32.02 10.86 -51.59
C ASP A 550 30.64 11.06 -52.22
N ARG A 551 29.68 11.63 -51.48
CA ARG A 551 28.33 11.92 -51.97
C ARG A 551 28.18 13.26 -52.69
N MET A 552 29.19 14.13 -52.63
CA MET A 552 29.18 15.41 -53.35
C MET A 552 29.87 15.33 -54.72
N ASP A 553 30.67 14.29 -54.99
CA ASP A 553 31.34 14.10 -56.28
C ASP A 553 30.47 13.42 -57.36
N GLU A 554 29.30 12.85 -57.00
CA GLU A 554 28.45 12.11 -57.96
C GLU A 554 27.36 12.93 -58.68
N ASP A 555 27.07 14.18 -58.29
CA ASP A 555 25.94 14.97 -58.85
C ASP A 555 26.37 16.14 -59.77
N GLY A 556 27.40 15.90 -60.60
CA GLY A 556 27.87 16.81 -61.65
C GLY A 556 27.53 16.34 -63.07
N SER A 557 26.28 16.49 -63.50
CA SER A 557 25.87 16.20 -64.90
C SER A 557 26.56 17.11 -65.95
N PRO A 558 26.75 16.64 -67.21
CA PRO A 558 26.23 17.43 -68.31
C PRO A 558 25.57 16.64 -69.46
N LEU A 559 24.65 17.35 -70.12
CA LEU A 559 23.88 17.02 -71.32
C LEU A 559 24.75 16.89 -72.59
N PHE A 560 24.47 15.90 -73.46
CA PHE A 560 24.00 16.03 -74.86
C PHE A 560 24.33 14.83 -75.80
N ALA A 561 23.27 14.35 -76.47
CA ALA A 561 23.13 13.84 -77.85
C ALA A 561 23.93 12.61 -78.37
N LYS A 562 23.19 11.57 -78.80
CA LYS A 562 23.08 11.20 -80.24
C LYS A 562 21.94 10.20 -80.54
N ARG A 563 21.39 10.43 -81.73
CA ARG A 563 20.23 9.84 -82.42
C ARG A 563 20.66 8.62 -83.27
N LYS A 564 19.83 7.58 -83.39
CA LYS A 564 19.55 6.86 -84.65
C LYS A 564 18.44 5.81 -84.51
N SER A 565 17.52 5.84 -85.49
CA SER A 565 16.50 4.85 -85.80
C SER A 565 17.07 3.63 -86.53
N ILE A 566 16.33 2.52 -86.58
CA ILE A 566 15.73 1.92 -87.79
C ILE A 566 14.87 0.69 -87.42
N GLN A 567 13.79 0.52 -88.20
CA GLN A 567 12.78 -0.54 -88.23
C GLN A 567 13.34 -1.95 -88.46
N THR A 568 12.62 -2.98 -88.00
CA THR A 568 11.86 -3.89 -88.88
C THR A 568 10.67 -4.43 -88.12
#